data_AF-A0A972TWQ0-F1
#
_entry.id   AF-A0A972TWQ0-F1
#
_cell.length_a   1.000
_cell.length_b   1.000
_cell.length_c   1.000
_cell.angle_alpha   90.00
_cell.angle_beta   90.00
_cell.angle_gamma   90.00
#
_symmetry.space_group_name_H-M   'P 1'
#
loop_
_entity.id
_entity.type
_entity.pdbx_description
1 polymer ?
#
loop_
_entity_poly.entity_id
_entity_poly.type
_entity_poly.pdbx_seq_one_letter_code
_entity_poly.pdbx_strand_id
1 'polypeptide(L)' 'MSDITRKGKRVVNVFRYDPAVGGDGYFDRFDLEIEDESITTILDVLLRIQRDHDPSLGFRYSCRISMCGSCGMVVNG' A
#
# COMPACT_ATOMS: atom_id res chain seq x y z
N MET A 1 -26.33 -2.56 16.49
CA MET A 1 -25.05 -3.19 16.09
C MET A 1 -24.21 -2.10 15.46
N SER A 2 -23.66 -1.24 16.32
CA SER A 2 -22.97 -0.01 15.96
C SER A 2 -21.57 -0.11 16.55
N ASP A 3 -20.78 -1.05 16.03
CA ASP A 3 -19.40 -1.27 16.49
C ASP A 3 -18.41 -0.61 15.51
N ILE A 4 -17.94 0.57 15.93
CA ILE A 4 -16.53 1.03 15.84
C ILE A 4 -15.84 0.93 14.46
N THR A 5 -16.23 1.77 13.50
CA THR A 5 -15.34 2.15 12.38
C THR A 5 -14.34 3.17 12.92
N ARG A 6 -13.18 2.72 13.42
CA ARG A 6 -12.18 3.61 14.02
C ARG A 6 -11.31 4.24 12.94
N LYS A 7 -11.83 5.30 12.30
CA LYS A 7 -11.09 6.08 11.30
C LYS A 7 -9.77 6.60 11.90
N GLY A 8 -8.65 6.33 11.25
CA GLY A 8 -7.31 6.63 11.76
C GLY A 8 -6.34 7.07 10.67
N LYS A 9 -5.51 8.07 10.98
CA LYS A 9 -4.38 8.43 10.12
C LYS A 9 -3.26 7.41 10.25
N ARG A 10 -2.69 6.98 9.13
CA ARG A 10 -1.58 6.02 9.06
C ARG A 10 -0.50 6.54 8.14
N VAL A 11 0.73 6.30 8.55
CA VAL A 11 1.92 6.59 7.76
C VAL A 11 2.35 5.30 7.10
N VAL A 12 2.46 5.32 5.78
CA VAL A 12 2.92 4.18 4.99
C VAL A 12 4.19 4.60 4.27
N ASN A 13 5.30 3.91 4.57
CA ASN A 13 6.56 4.10 3.88
C ASN A 13 6.70 3.03 2.80
N VAL A 14 6.82 3.43 1.55
CA VAL A 14 6.89 2.52 0.39
C VAL A 14 8.24 2.69 -0.29
N PHE A 15 8.95 1.59 -0.50
CA PHE A 15 10.21 1.61 -1.24
C PHE A 15 9.97 1.93 -2.72
N ARG A 16 10.73 2.87 -3.25
CA ARG A 16 10.67 3.37 -4.63
C ARG A 16 12.02 3.18 -5.29
N TYR A 17 11.97 2.72 -6.53
CA TYR A 17 13.13 2.63 -7.40
C TYR A 17 12.69 2.82 -8.84
N ASP A 18 13.35 3.71 -9.57
CA ASP A 18 13.16 3.91 -11.00
C ASP A 18 14.40 3.38 -11.75
N PRO A 19 14.30 2.25 -12.48
CA PRO A 19 15.42 1.70 -13.22
C PRO A 19 15.91 2.58 -14.37
N ALA A 20 15.11 3.54 -14.87
CA ALA A 20 15.52 4.47 -15.90
C ALA A 20 16.44 5.58 -15.35
N VAL A 21 16.30 5.91 -14.07
CA VAL A 21 17.13 6.91 -13.37
C VAL A 21 18.33 6.25 -12.68
N GLY A 22 18.16 5.05 -12.13
CA GLY A 22 19.18 4.35 -11.34
C GLY A 22 19.31 4.85 -9.90
N GLY A 23 20.36 4.40 -9.19
CA GLY A 23 20.64 4.73 -7.78
C GLY A 23 20.18 3.66 -6.78
N ASP A 24 20.22 3.99 -5.48
CA ASP A 24 19.98 3.01 -4.39
C ASP A 24 18.49 2.84 -4.01
N GLY A 25 17.59 3.55 -4.68
CA GLY A 25 16.18 3.65 -4.29
C GLY A 25 15.98 4.45 -3.00
N TYR A 26 14.73 4.69 -2.63
CA TYR A 26 14.38 5.46 -1.43
C TYR A 26 13.03 5.04 -0.87
N PHE A 27 12.76 5.39 0.38
CA PHE A 27 11.41 5.27 0.94
C PHE A 27 10.66 6.58 0.75
N ASP A 28 9.50 6.47 0.10
CA ASP A 28 8.54 7.56 0.00
C ASP A 28 7.46 7.41 1.07
N ARG A 29 6.93 8.53 1.55
CA ARG A 29 6.05 8.58 2.71
C ARG A 29 4.66 9.05 2.31
N PHE A 30 3.65 8.23 2.63
CA PHE A 30 2.25 8.55 2.40
C PHE A 30 1.47 8.59 3.71
N ASP A 31 0.83 9.71 4.01
CA ASP A 31 -0.10 9.83 5.13
C ASP A 31 -1.53 9.56 4.62
N LEU A 32 -2.16 8.49 5.09
CA LEU A 32 -3.46 8.00 4.63
C LEU A 32 -4.50 8.01 5.75
N GLU A 33 -5.75 8.28 5.40
CA GLU A 33 -6.89 8.06 6.29
C GLU A 33 -7.49 6.68 6.06
N ILE A 34 -7.31 5.76 7.01
CA ILE A 34 -7.90 4.41 6.96
C ILE A 34 -9.21 4.43 7.75
N GLU A 35 -10.30 4.01 7.11
CA GLU A 35 -11.63 4.02 7.72
C GLU A 35 -11.80 2.88 8.71
N ASP A 36 -11.38 1.68 8.33
CA ASP A 36 -11.44 0.47 9.16
C ASP A 36 -10.24 -0.45 8.89
N GLU A 37 -9.36 -0.57 9.88
CA GLU A 37 -8.16 -1.42 9.80
C GLU A 37 -8.46 -2.91 9.87
N SER A 38 -9.63 -3.30 10.41
CA SER A 38 -9.98 -4.72 10.55
C SER A 38 -10.28 -5.39 9.21
N ILE A 39 -10.62 -4.59 8.19
CA ILE A 39 -10.96 -5.05 6.84
C ILE A 39 -10.02 -4.53 5.76
N THR A 40 -9.23 -3.49 6.04
CA THR A 40 -8.32 -2.89 5.05
C THR A 40 -7.04 -3.70 4.94
N THR A 41 -6.74 -4.19 3.73
CA THR A 41 -5.49 -4.90 3.46
C THR A 41 -4.37 -3.95 3.01
N ILE A 42 -3.12 -4.42 3.07
CA ILE A 42 -1.98 -3.69 2.49
C ILE A 42 -2.16 -3.49 0.97
N LEU A 43 -2.81 -4.44 0.27
CA LEU A 43 -3.09 -4.27 -1.15
C LEU A 43 -4.08 -3.11 -1.39
N ASP A 44 -5.10 -2.95 -0.55
CA ASP A 44 -6.04 -1.82 -0.64
C ASP A 44 -5.32 -0.49 -0.41
N VAL A 45 -4.40 -0.45 0.56
CA VAL A 45 -3.53 0.71 0.83
C VAL A 45 -2.70 1.07 -0.40
N LEU A 46 -2.02 0.11 -1.03
CA LEU A 46 -1.18 0.37 -2.21
C LEU A 46 -2.00 0.80 -3.42
N LEU A 47 -3.18 0.19 -3.62
CA LEU A 47 -4.11 0.59 -4.69
C LEU A 47 -4.61 2.02 -4.47
N ARG A 48 -4.87 2.41 -3.23
CA ARG A 48 -5.29 3.78 -2.88
C ARG A 48 -4.17 4.77 -3.11
N ILE A 49 -2.94 4.47 -2.69
CA ILE A 49 -1.77 5.32 -2.98
C ILE A 49 -1.63 5.49 -4.49
N GLN A 50 -1.65 4.40 -5.26
CA GLN A 50 -1.51 4.46 -6.71
C GLN A 50 -2.61 5.30 -7.38
N ARG A 51 -3.85 5.16 -6.92
CA ARG A 51 -4.99 5.86 -7.54
C ARG A 51 -5.06 7.33 -7.18
N ASP A 52 -4.90 7.64 -5.90
CA ASP A 52 -5.30 8.94 -5.34
C ASP A 52 -4.10 9.84 -5.02
N HIS A 53 -2.89 9.27 -4.91
CA HIS A 53 -1.69 10.01 -4.48
C HIS A 53 -0.57 10.00 -5.52
N ASP A 54 -0.20 8.82 -6.05
CA ASP A 54 0.90 8.69 -7.01
C ASP A 54 0.70 7.52 -8.00
N PRO A 55 0.20 7.81 -9.22
CA PRO A 55 0.01 6.81 -10.28
C PRO A 55 1.28 6.12 -10.77
N SER A 56 2.47 6.66 -10.45
CA SER A 56 3.75 6.04 -10.83
C SER A 56 4.17 4.89 -9.91
N LEU A 57 3.45 4.65 -8.80
CA LEU A 57 3.72 3.53 -7.91
C LEU A 57 3.46 2.19 -8.62
N GLY A 58 4.52 1.42 -8.86
CA GLY A 58 4.45 0.11 -9.51
C GLY A 58 4.50 -1.05 -8.50
N PHE A 59 3.53 -1.98 -8.59
CA PHE A 59 3.53 -3.25 -7.86
C PHE A 59 2.68 -4.29 -8.60
N ARG A 60 2.87 -5.58 -8.28
CA ARG A 60 2.13 -6.69 -8.90
C ARG A 60 0.97 -7.14 -8.01
N TYR A 61 -0.16 -7.44 -8.62
CA TYR A 61 -1.30 -8.08 -7.97
C TYR A 61 -2.19 -8.78 -8.99
N SER A 62 -3.02 -9.72 -8.55
CA SER A 62 -4.01 -10.39 -9.40
C SER A 62 -5.24 -10.83 -8.61
N CYS A 63 -5.16 -11.95 -7.86
CA CYS A 63 -6.35 -12.60 -7.29
C CYS A 63 -7.06 -11.82 -6.16
N ARG A 64 -6.36 -10.92 -5.46
CA ARG A 64 -6.83 -10.19 -4.26
C ARG A 64 -7.31 -11.04 -3.07
N ILE A 65 -7.18 -12.37 -3.16
CA ILE A 65 -7.66 -13.34 -2.15
C ILE A 65 -6.57 -14.33 -1.71
N SER A 66 -5.30 -13.93 -1.80
CA SER A 66 -4.13 -14.72 -1.36
C SER A 66 -3.97 -16.10 -2.02
N MET A 67 -4.47 -16.29 -3.24
CA MET A 67 -4.37 -17.58 -3.96
C MET A 67 -3.17 -17.65 -4.91
N CYS A 68 -2.87 -16.55 -5.62
CA CYS A 68 -1.88 -16.56 -6.72
C CYS A 68 -0.44 -16.18 -6.32
N GLY A 69 -0.23 -15.61 -5.13
CA GLY A 69 1.08 -15.12 -4.69
C GLY A 69 1.63 -13.89 -5.44
N SER A 70 0.93 -13.33 -6.44
CA SER A 70 1.46 -12.23 -7.26
C SER A 70 1.76 -10.93 -6.50
N CYS A 71 1.13 -10.71 -5.34
CA CYS A 71 1.35 -9.54 -4.48
C CYS A 71 2.23 -9.86 -3.27
N GLY A 72 3.10 -10.87 -3.35
CA GLY A 72 4.10 -11.14 -2.32
C GLY A 72 5.10 -9.99 -2.20
N MET A 73 5.31 -9.51 -0.97
CA MET A 73 6.22 -8.40 -0.65
C MET A 73 6.63 -8.45 0.82
N VAL A 74 7.67 -7.68 1.16
CA VAL A 74 8.13 -7.49 2.53
C VAL A 74 7.33 -6.36 3.18
N VAL A 75 6.77 -6.61 4.37
CA VAL A 75 6.00 -5.62 5.15
C VAL A 75 6.50 -5.62 6.59
N ASN A 76 7.05 -4.49 7.04
CA ASN A 76 7.57 -4.29 8.41
C ASN A 76 8.68 -5.25 8.88
N GLY A 77 9.46 -5.87 7.97
CA GLY A 77 10.63 -6.69 8.32
C GLY A 77 10.68 -8.01 7.57
#